data_AF-A0AAW1E7Y0-F1
#
_entry.id   AF-A0AAW1E7Y0-F1
#
_cell.length_a   1.000
_cell.length_b   1.000
_cell.length_c   1.000
_cell.angle_alpha   90.00
_cell.angle_beta   90.00
_cell.angle_gamma   90.00
#
_symmetry.space_group_name_H-M   'P 1'
#
loop_
_entity.id
_entity.type
_entity.pdbx_description
1 polymer ?
#
loop_
_entity_poly.entity_id
_entity_poly.type
_entity_poly.pdbx_seq_one_letter_code
_entity_poly.pdbx_strand_id
1 'polypeptide(L)'
;MFFQWVYCAAIWIVSMFADLILQSPKFHPFAMLGGVIWATGNIAAVPVIKAIGLGLGSVIWGSSSLLICWASSWFGWFGNAQDVSRPLLNYLGAGFCLLSGLIFFCVKTDVELHPNSESIPLLLERRSSSSAFWMDVIGPKTRRFIGCLLAAVSGLLYGASFAPVLYIKSHSSCPNSMFHGASDYELDYVHAQCSGIFVTSTVYFAIYCAAMNNRPRVYSRVVLPGILSGLMWTLATYSWFLANNYLSPVITFPIVNTGYGLVAALWGTLVFREIKGLVNCLIFTLAFCVVLTGSLLTVLSKF
;
A
#
# COMPACT_ATOMS: atom_id res chain seq x y z
N MET A 1 -11.37 3.72 10.88
CA MET A 1 -12.40 4.20 9.93
C MET A 1 -12.41 5.71 9.82
N PHE A 2 -12.62 6.49 10.89
CA PHE A 2 -12.59 7.96 10.78
C PHE A 2 -11.25 8.51 10.24
N PHE A 3 -10.10 8.08 10.79
CA PHE A 3 -8.78 8.47 10.27
C PHE A 3 -8.61 8.16 8.77
N GLN A 4 -8.99 6.94 8.35
CA GLN A 4 -8.95 6.49 6.95
C GLN A 4 -9.79 7.40 6.05
N TRP A 5 -10.97 7.80 6.49
CA TRP A 5 -11.85 8.67 5.74
C TRP A 5 -11.28 10.07 5.57
N VAL A 6 -10.77 10.68 6.63
CA VAL A 6 -10.11 12.01 6.57
C VAL A 6 -8.87 11.96 5.66
N TYR A 7 -8.06 10.91 5.80
CA TYR A 7 -6.89 10.67 4.97
C TYR A 7 -7.26 10.56 3.47
N CYS A 8 -8.28 9.76 3.13
CA CYS A 8 -8.78 9.65 1.76
C CYS A 8 -9.42 10.95 1.24
N ALA A 9 -10.09 11.72 2.09
CA ALA A 9 -10.65 13.02 1.73
C ALA A 9 -9.54 14.01 1.35
N ALA A 10 -8.46 14.05 2.12
CA ALA A 10 -7.28 14.85 1.79
C ALA A 10 -6.64 14.40 0.47
N ILE A 11 -6.52 13.08 0.24
CA ILE A 11 -6.02 12.54 -1.03
C ILE A 11 -6.82 13.09 -2.21
N TRP A 12 -8.16 13.03 -2.11
CA TRP A 12 -9.06 13.46 -3.16
C TRP A 12 -8.97 14.97 -3.42
N ILE A 13 -8.99 15.80 -2.38
CA ILE A 13 -8.88 17.25 -2.50
C ILE A 13 -7.60 17.63 -3.25
N VAL A 14 -6.46 17.05 -2.87
CA VAL A 14 -5.16 17.34 -3.50
C VAL A 14 -5.14 16.87 -4.95
N SER A 15 -5.71 15.70 -5.24
CA SER A 15 -5.82 15.20 -6.62
C SER A 15 -6.69 16.10 -7.49
N MET A 16 -7.77 16.66 -6.93
CA MET A 16 -8.66 17.58 -7.64
C MET A 16 -7.92 18.88 -8.02
N PHE A 17 -7.14 19.45 -7.09
CA PHE A 17 -6.32 20.63 -7.40
C PHE A 17 -5.26 20.33 -8.46
N ALA A 18 -4.60 19.17 -8.39
CA ALA A 18 -3.62 18.77 -9.38
C ALA A 18 -4.25 18.55 -10.77
N ASP A 19 -5.43 17.93 -10.84
CA ASP A 19 -6.20 17.73 -12.07
C ASP A 19 -6.58 19.06 -12.74
N LEU A 20 -7.05 20.04 -11.95
CA LEU A 20 -7.37 21.38 -12.41
C LEU A 20 -6.14 22.12 -12.96
N ILE A 21 -4.97 21.95 -12.33
CA ILE A 21 -3.70 22.57 -12.78
C ILE A 21 -3.20 21.91 -14.07
N LEU A 22 -3.30 20.58 -14.16
CA LEU A 22 -2.84 19.81 -15.31
C LEU A 22 -3.79 19.90 -16.53
N GLN A 23 -4.97 20.51 -16.36
CA GLN A 23 -6.01 20.61 -17.40
C GLN A 23 -6.32 19.24 -18.05
N SER A 24 -6.35 18.17 -17.24
CA SER A 24 -6.53 16.82 -17.76
C SER A 24 -7.94 16.65 -18.35
N PRO A 25 -8.11 16.35 -19.65
CA PRO A 25 -9.38 16.53 -20.33
C PRO A 25 -10.34 15.35 -20.25
N LYS A 26 -9.95 14.17 -19.71
CA LYS A 26 -10.79 12.96 -19.77
C LYS A 26 -10.78 12.15 -18.47
N PHE A 27 -11.89 12.23 -17.73
CA PHE A 27 -12.15 11.36 -16.58
C PHE A 27 -12.55 9.95 -17.04
N HIS A 28 -11.79 8.93 -16.65
CA HIS A 28 -12.08 7.52 -16.98
C HIS A 28 -12.59 6.75 -15.74
N PRO A 29 -13.90 6.47 -15.64
CA PRO A 29 -14.47 5.80 -14.46
C PRO A 29 -13.87 4.42 -14.17
N PHE A 30 -13.38 3.71 -15.19
CA PHE A 30 -12.76 2.39 -15.00
C PHE A 30 -11.50 2.46 -14.11
N ALA A 31 -10.75 3.57 -14.15
CA ALA A 31 -9.60 3.79 -13.27
C ALA A 31 -10.00 3.92 -11.78
N MET A 32 -11.26 4.26 -11.48
CA MET A 32 -11.77 4.28 -10.11
C MET A 32 -11.70 2.89 -9.46
N LEU A 33 -11.81 1.80 -10.23
CA LEU A 33 -11.67 0.43 -9.70
C LEU A 33 -10.33 0.21 -9.03
N GLY A 34 -9.25 0.82 -9.55
CA GLY A 34 -7.94 0.76 -8.91
C GLY A 34 -7.97 1.38 -7.51
N GLY A 35 -8.66 2.52 -7.39
CA GLY A 35 -8.88 3.19 -6.11
C GLY A 35 -9.74 2.38 -5.13
N VAL A 36 -10.75 1.66 -5.62
CA VAL A 36 -11.59 0.75 -4.81
C VAL A 36 -10.75 -0.38 -4.22
N ILE A 37 -9.94 -1.04 -5.06
CA ILE A 37 -9.06 -2.13 -4.65
C ILE A 37 -8.04 -1.64 -3.61
N TRP A 38 -7.43 -0.48 -3.86
CA TRP A 38 -6.48 0.13 -2.92
C TRP A 38 -7.12 0.47 -1.58
N ALA A 39 -8.28 1.13 -1.57
CA ALA A 39 -8.98 1.51 -0.35
C ALA A 39 -9.42 0.28 0.47
N THR A 40 -9.77 -0.81 -0.22
CA THR A 40 -10.09 -2.10 0.42
C THR A 40 -8.88 -2.67 1.16
N GLY A 41 -7.70 -2.69 0.52
CA GLY A 41 -6.45 -3.09 1.18
C GLY A 41 -6.10 -2.19 2.37
N ASN A 42 -6.31 -0.89 2.22
CA ASN A 42 -5.90 0.09 3.23
C ASN A 42 -6.73 0.04 4.52
N ILE A 43 -7.91 -0.60 4.53
CA ILE A 43 -8.64 -0.88 5.77
C ILE A 43 -7.81 -1.71 6.74
N ALA A 44 -7.07 -2.70 6.22
CA ALA A 44 -6.30 -3.63 7.03
C ALA A 44 -4.98 -3.04 7.54
N ALA A 45 -4.56 -1.86 7.06
CA ALA A 45 -3.31 -1.23 7.47
C ALA A 45 -3.20 -0.99 8.98
N VAL A 46 -4.24 -0.44 9.62
CA VAL A 46 -4.24 -0.20 11.08
C VAL A 46 -4.19 -1.52 11.87
N PRO A 47 -5.04 -2.53 11.59
CA PRO A 47 -4.89 -3.86 12.18
C PRO A 47 -3.50 -4.48 12.00
N VAL A 48 -2.91 -4.38 10.81
CA VAL A 48 -1.57 -4.93 10.52
C VAL A 48 -0.51 -4.27 11.39
N ILE A 49 -0.46 -2.94 11.42
CA ILE A 49 0.52 -2.20 12.22
C ILE A 49 0.38 -2.56 13.71
N LYS A 50 -0.86 -2.69 14.21
CA LYS A 50 -1.11 -3.10 15.60
C LYS A 50 -0.72 -4.57 15.88
N ALA A 51 -0.82 -5.45 14.89
CA ALA A 51 -0.57 -6.88 15.08
C ALA A 51 0.92 -7.23 14.99
N ILE A 52 1.65 -6.63 14.05
CA ILE A 52 3.04 -7.02 13.71
C ILE A 52 4.04 -5.88 13.66
N GLY A 53 3.61 -4.62 13.82
CA GLY A 53 4.47 -3.43 13.77
C GLY A 53 4.49 -2.75 12.40
N LEU A 54 4.89 -1.48 12.38
CA LEU A 54 4.98 -0.69 11.15
C LEU A 54 6.08 -1.20 10.24
N GLY A 55 7.27 -1.50 10.79
CA GLY A 55 8.42 -1.92 10.00
C GLY A 55 8.15 -3.25 9.30
N LEU A 56 7.79 -4.27 10.06
CA LEU A 56 7.53 -5.61 9.51
C LEU A 56 6.31 -5.63 8.58
N GLY A 57 5.22 -4.93 8.96
CA GLY A 57 4.05 -4.80 8.10
C GLY A 57 4.42 -4.19 6.74
N SER A 58 5.20 -3.10 6.76
CA SER A 58 5.61 -2.37 5.56
C SER A 58 6.36 -3.22 4.56
N VAL A 59 7.29 -4.03 5.03
CA VAL A 59 8.08 -4.84 4.11
C VAL A 59 7.28 -6.05 3.59
N ILE A 60 6.41 -6.66 4.40
CA ILE A 60 5.58 -7.80 3.96
C ILE A 60 4.58 -7.38 2.86
N TRP A 61 3.82 -6.31 3.09
CA TRP A 61 2.89 -5.84 2.06
C TRP A 61 3.66 -5.32 0.83
N GLY A 62 4.84 -4.75 1.02
CA GLY A 62 5.67 -4.29 -0.09
C GLY A 62 6.18 -5.43 -0.96
N SER A 63 6.76 -6.47 -0.37
CA SER A 63 7.19 -7.66 -1.12
C SER A 63 6.02 -8.29 -1.87
N SER A 64 4.83 -8.34 -1.26
CA SER A 64 3.62 -8.87 -1.90
C SER A 64 3.15 -7.99 -3.07
N SER A 65 3.21 -6.66 -2.90
CA SER A 65 2.89 -5.68 -3.95
C SER A 65 3.83 -5.81 -5.14
N LEU A 66 5.14 -6.00 -4.89
CA LEU A 66 6.12 -6.21 -5.95
C LEU A 66 5.84 -7.46 -6.77
N LEU A 67 5.49 -8.58 -6.12
CA LEU A 67 5.20 -9.83 -6.81
C LEU A 67 3.99 -9.70 -7.74
N ILE A 68 2.90 -9.07 -7.29
CA ILE A 68 1.72 -8.91 -8.14
C ILE A 68 1.95 -7.89 -9.26
N CYS A 69 2.69 -6.80 -9.00
CA CYS A 69 3.06 -5.83 -10.04
C CYS A 69 3.98 -6.46 -11.09
N TRP A 70 4.95 -7.26 -10.65
CA TRP A 70 5.82 -8.04 -11.52
C TRP A 70 5.02 -9.04 -12.36
N ALA A 71 4.17 -9.85 -11.72
CA ALA A 71 3.34 -10.83 -12.42
C ALA A 71 2.40 -10.16 -13.44
N SER A 72 1.78 -9.04 -13.06
CA SER A 72 0.88 -8.28 -13.94
C SER A 72 1.60 -7.70 -15.16
N SER A 73 2.84 -7.23 -14.98
CA SER A 73 3.66 -6.63 -16.05
C SER A 73 4.32 -7.68 -16.95
N TRP A 74 4.69 -8.83 -16.39
CA TRP A 74 5.37 -9.92 -17.09
C TRP A 74 4.40 -10.81 -17.87
N PHE A 75 3.35 -11.31 -17.22
CA PHE A 75 2.36 -12.17 -17.88
C PHE A 75 1.35 -11.38 -18.72
N GLY A 76 1.38 -10.05 -18.66
CA GLY A 76 0.41 -9.20 -19.36
C GLY A 76 -1.03 -9.44 -18.91
N TRP A 77 -1.27 -9.95 -17.69
CA TRP A 77 -2.63 -10.26 -17.22
C TRP A 77 -3.58 -9.07 -17.28
N PHE A 78 -3.05 -7.85 -17.21
CA PHE A 78 -3.80 -6.61 -17.26
C PHE A 78 -3.26 -5.64 -18.31
N GLY A 79 -2.50 -6.12 -19.31
CA GLY A 79 -1.98 -5.27 -20.37
C GLY A 79 -1.04 -5.99 -21.33
N ASN A 80 -0.16 -5.26 -22.03
CA ASN A 80 0.85 -5.90 -22.87
C ASN A 80 1.99 -6.41 -21.99
N ALA A 81 2.41 -7.66 -22.23
CA ALA A 81 3.61 -8.20 -21.60
C ALA A 81 4.80 -7.31 -21.97
N GLN A 82 5.53 -6.81 -20.97
CA GLN A 82 6.73 -6.02 -21.25
C GLN A 82 7.88 -6.94 -21.68
N ASP A 83 8.49 -6.64 -22.81
CA ASP A 83 9.71 -7.32 -23.25
C ASP A 83 10.86 -6.98 -22.30
N VAL A 84 11.44 -8.03 -21.70
CA VAL A 84 12.59 -7.93 -20.82
C VAL A 84 13.77 -8.63 -21.49
N SER A 85 14.86 -7.90 -21.69
CA SER A 85 16.08 -8.37 -22.37
C SER A 85 16.65 -9.66 -21.76
N ARG A 86 16.54 -9.83 -20.43
CA ARG A 86 17.07 -10.99 -19.69
C ARG A 86 16.01 -11.64 -18.81
N PRO A 87 15.17 -12.54 -19.36
CA PRO A 87 14.06 -13.17 -18.63
C PRO A 87 14.51 -13.95 -17.38
N LEU A 88 15.67 -14.62 -17.44
CA LEU A 88 16.18 -15.40 -16.32
C LEU A 88 16.54 -14.52 -15.10
N LEU A 89 17.12 -13.34 -15.34
CA LEU A 89 17.42 -12.37 -14.27
C LEU A 89 16.13 -11.86 -13.61
N ASN A 90 15.07 -11.69 -14.42
CA ASN A 90 13.77 -11.23 -13.95
C ASN A 90 13.10 -12.25 -13.01
N TYR A 91 13.11 -13.54 -13.39
CA TYR A 91 12.60 -14.63 -12.53
C TYR A 91 13.39 -14.78 -11.24
N LEU A 92 14.73 -14.66 -11.30
CA LEU A 92 15.57 -14.68 -10.09
C LEU A 92 15.23 -13.50 -9.17
N GLY A 93 15.03 -12.31 -9.74
CA GLY A 93 14.61 -11.12 -8.98
C GLY A 93 13.28 -11.33 -8.24
N ALA A 94 12.26 -11.84 -8.95
CA ALA A 94 10.97 -12.19 -8.34
C ALA A 94 11.11 -13.30 -7.28
N GLY A 95 11.95 -14.30 -7.53
CA GLY A 95 12.25 -15.38 -6.58
C GLY A 95 12.88 -14.85 -5.29
N PHE A 96 13.83 -13.93 -5.36
CA PHE A 96 14.41 -13.28 -4.19
C PHE A 96 13.39 -12.41 -3.45
N CYS A 97 12.51 -11.68 -4.15
CA CYS A 97 11.42 -10.94 -3.53
C CYS A 97 10.46 -11.88 -2.77
N LEU A 98 10.11 -13.04 -3.32
CA LEU A 98 9.29 -14.04 -2.64
C LEU A 98 10.03 -14.61 -1.41
N LEU A 99 11.31 -14.98 -1.57
CA LEU A 99 12.14 -15.51 -0.49
C LEU A 99 12.25 -14.52 0.66
N SER A 100 12.42 -13.23 0.36
CA SER A 100 12.48 -12.19 1.39
C SER A 100 11.19 -12.12 2.21
N GLY A 101 10.01 -12.21 1.57
CA GLY A 101 8.72 -12.22 2.25
C GLY A 101 8.59 -13.40 3.22
N LEU A 102 9.10 -14.57 2.83
CA LEU A 102 9.17 -15.75 3.70
C LEU A 102 10.13 -15.55 4.88
N ILE A 103 11.29 -14.90 4.66
CA ILE A 103 12.23 -14.60 5.75
C ILE A 103 11.64 -13.56 6.72
N PHE A 104 10.95 -12.53 6.21
CA PHE A 104 10.24 -11.56 7.06
C PHE A 104 9.19 -12.23 7.94
N PHE A 105 8.50 -13.25 7.43
CA PHE A 105 7.56 -14.03 8.23
C PHE A 105 8.23 -14.65 9.47
N CYS A 106 9.52 -14.97 9.42
CA CYS A 106 10.29 -15.51 10.53
C CYS A 106 10.76 -14.44 11.55
N VAL A 107 10.85 -13.17 11.17
CA VAL A 107 11.31 -12.07 12.06
C VAL A 107 10.33 -11.84 13.21
N LYS A 108 10.78 -12.08 14.45
CA LYS A 108 10.00 -11.73 15.64
C LYS A 108 10.04 -10.22 15.86
N THR A 109 8.86 -9.59 15.82
CA THR A 109 8.65 -8.24 16.32
C THR A 109 8.07 -8.29 17.72
N ASP A 110 8.68 -7.53 18.62
CA ASP A 110 8.11 -7.21 19.92
C ASP A 110 7.32 -5.93 19.75
N VAL A 111 6.07 -6.07 19.32
CA VAL A 111 5.11 -4.98 19.45
C VAL A 111 4.74 -4.94 20.92
N GLU A 112 5.48 -4.15 21.70
CA GLU A 112 5.02 -3.78 23.04
C GLU A 112 3.66 -3.12 22.85
N LEU A 113 2.62 -3.81 23.33
CA LEU A 113 1.34 -3.20 23.64
C LEU A 113 1.67 -2.15 24.69
N HIS A 114 2.09 -0.95 24.29
CA HIS A 114 2.18 0.17 25.21
C HIS A 114 0.78 0.32 25.81
N PRO A 115 0.58 -0.01 27.09
CA PRO A 115 -0.63 0.42 27.76
C PRO A 115 -0.44 1.92 27.94
N ASN A 116 -1.12 2.71 27.12
CA ASN A 116 -1.28 4.16 27.23
C ASN A 116 -0.38 4.86 28.26
N SER A 117 0.72 5.46 27.80
CA SER A 117 1.41 6.50 28.55
C SER A 117 1.22 7.85 27.87
N GLU A 118 -0.03 8.25 27.66
CA GLU A 118 -0.41 9.66 27.76
C GLU A 118 -1.67 9.75 28.61
N SER A 119 -1.48 10.29 29.80
CA SER A 119 -2.48 10.69 30.78
C SER A 119 -3.55 11.60 30.18
N ILE A 120 -4.76 11.07 29.96
CA ILE A 120 -6.01 11.85 29.92
C ILE A 120 -7.05 11.07 30.75
N PRO A 121 -7.68 11.70 31.77
CA PRO A 121 -8.30 11.00 32.88
C PRO A 121 -9.60 10.28 32.47
N LEU A 122 -9.74 9.07 33.02
CA LEU A 122 -10.97 8.44 33.54
C LEU A 122 -12.29 9.07 33.05
N LEU A 123 -12.87 8.52 31.96
CA LEU A 123 -14.32 8.42 31.68
C LEU A 123 -14.64 7.82 30.28
N LEU A 124 -13.64 7.37 29.50
CA LEU A 124 -13.83 6.83 28.14
C LEU A 124 -13.66 5.29 27.99
N GLU A 125 -13.62 4.58 29.12
CA GLU A 125 -13.23 3.17 29.19
C GLU A 125 -14.24 2.16 28.60
N ARG A 126 -15.48 2.56 28.26
CA ARG A 126 -16.53 1.54 28.07
C ARG A 126 -16.78 0.95 26.67
N ARG A 127 -16.06 1.29 25.59
CA ARG A 127 -16.41 0.72 24.25
C ARG A 127 -15.30 0.70 23.18
N SER A 128 -14.02 0.82 23.56
CA SER A 128 -12.88 0.64 22.63
C SER A 128 -12.63 -0.84 22.29
N SER A 129 -13.68 -1.66 22.37
CA SER A 129 -13.64 -3.09 22.62
C SER A 129 -14.03 -3.93 21.40
N SER A 130 -13.87 -3.43 20.17
CA SER A 130 -13.99 -4.30 19.00
C SER A 130 -12.60 -4.64 18.46
N SER A 131 -11.86 -3.68 17.89
CA SER A 131 -10.55 -3.98 17.29
C SER A 131 -9.48 -4.37 18.31
N ALA A 132 -9.44 -3.75 19.50
CA ALA A 132 -8.55 -4.18 20.58
C ALA A 132 -8.96 -5.54 21.16
N PHE A 133 -10.27 -5.76 21.36
CA PHE A 133 -10.80 -6.98 21.98
C PHE A 133 -10.45 -8.26 21.21
N TRP A 134 -10.54 -8.29 19.88
CA TRP A 134 -10.10 -9.49 19.14
C TRP A 134 -8.59 -9.72 19.27
N MET A 135 -7.78 -8.66 19.27
CA MET A 135 -6.31 -8.78 19.36
C MET A 135 -5.81 -9.14 20.77
N ASP A 136 -6.60 -8.85 21.80
CA ASP A 136 -6.34 -9.19 23.20
C ASP A 136 -6.82 -10.61 23.55
N VAL A 137 -7.87 -11.10 22.88
CA VAL A 137 -8.40 -12.48 23.02
C VAL A 137 -7.55 -13.51 22.26
N ILE A 138 -6.90 -13.09 21.17
CA ILE A 138 -6.10 -13.98 20.32
C ILE A 138 -4.64 -14.05 20.83
N GLY A 139 -4.15 -15.26 21.05
CA GLY A 139 -2.77 -15.49 21.49
C GLY A 139 -1.70 -14.87 20.55
N PRO A 140 -0.50 -14.55 21.07
CA PRO A 140 0.49 -13.74 20.36
C PRO A 140 0.96 -14.34 19.03
N LYS A 141 1.03 -15.68 18.94
CA LYS A 141 1.40 -16.39 17.70
C LYS A 141 0.31 -16.26 16.62
N THR A 142 -0.96 -16.42 17.00
CA THR A 142 -2.09 -16.33 16.07
C THR A 142 -2.33 -14.89 15.62
N ARG A 143 -2.18 -13.92 16.53
CA ARG A 143 -2.24 -12.49 16.19
C ARG A 143 -1.21 -12.12 15.12
N ARG A 144 0.02 -12.60 15.28
CA ARG A 144 1.09 -12.39 14.31
C ARG A 144 0.77 -13.07 12.97
N PHE A 145 0.30 -14.31 12.98
CA PHE A 145 -0.08 -15.01 11.76
C PHE A 145 -1.16 -14.23 10.99
N ILE A 146 -2.22 -13.77 11.68
CA ILE A 146 -3.29 -12.97 11.09
C ILE A 146 -2.75 -11.63 10.57
N GLY A 147 -1.88 -10.95 11.33
CA GLY A 147 -1.25 -9.70 10.90
C GLY A 147 -0.41 -9.86 9.65
N CYS A 148 0.42 -10.90 9.56
CA CYS A 148 1.20 -11.21 8.36
C CYS A 148 0.32 -11.55 7.16
N LEU A 149 -0.74 -12.34 7.37
CA LEU A 149 -1.68 -12.69 6.31
C LEU A 149 -2.42 -11.45 5.79
N LEU A 150 -2.91 -10.60 6.69
CA LEU A 150 -3.55 -9.33 6.34
C LEU A 150 -2.57 -8.40 5.60
N ALA A 151 -1.30 -8.34 6.01
CA ALA A 151 -0.28 -7.56 5.32
C ALA A 151 -0.04 -8.08 3.90
N ALA A 152 0.09 -9.40 3.72
CA ALA A 152 0.28 -10.01 2.41
C ALA A 152 -0.92 -9.74 1.49
N VAL A 153 -2.15 -9.96 1.97
CA VAL A 153 -3.38 -9.69 1.20
C VAL A 153 -3.49 -8.20 0.86
N SER A 154 -3.19 -7.30 1.80
CA SER A 154 -3.21 -5.86 1.55
C SER A 154 -2.20 -5.46 0.48
N GLY A 155 -1.00 -6.05 0.52
CA GLY A 155 0.03 -5.84 -0.51
C GLY A 155 -0.39 -6.32 -1.89
N LEU A 156 -1.02 -7.49 -1.98
CA LEU A 156 -1.57 -7.98 -3.25
C LEU A 156 -2.63 -7.00 -3.80
N LEU A 157 -3.50 -6.46 -2.94
CA LEU A 157 -4.49 -5.45 -3.34
C LEU A 157 -3.82 -4.13 -3.76
N TYR A 158 -2.79 -3.67 -3.05
CA TYR A 158 -2.06 -2.46 -3.42
C TYR A 158 -1.40 -2.58 -4.78
N GLY A 159 -0.74 -3.69 -5.09
CA GLY A 159 -0.17 -3.88 -6.42
C GLY A 159 -1.23 -4.08 -7.50
N ALA A 160 -2.33 -4.80 -7.20
CA ALA A 160 -3.46 -4.95 -8.12
C ALA A 160 -4.19 -3.62 -8.39
N SER A 161 -4.04 -2.61 -7.54
CA SER A 161 -4.65 -1.29 -7.75
C SER A 161 -4.17 -0.57 -9.02
N PHE A 162 -3.01 -0.95 -9.56
CA PHE A 162 -2.47 -0.41 -10.81
C PHE A 162 -3.00 -1.12 -12.05
N ALA A 163 -3.59 -2.31 -11.92
CA ALA A 163 -4.08 -3.12 -13.03
C ALA A 163 -5.10 -2.41 -13.92
N PRO A 164 -6.12 -1.68 -13.40
CA PRO A 164 -7.09 -1.00 -14.25
C PRO A 164 -6.48 0.09 -15.13
N VAL A 165 -5.47 0.81 -14.62
CA VAL A 165 -4.76 1.86 -15.38
C VAL A 165 -3.92 1.23 -16.50
N LEU A 166 -3.20 0.14 -16.18
CA LEU A 166 -2.45 -0.63 -17.18
C LEU A 166 -3.35 -1.19 -18.29
N TYR A 167 -4.55 -1.64 -17.93
CA TYR A 167 -5.52 -2.21 -18.86
C TYR A 167 -6.07 -1.17 -19.84
N ILE A 168 -6.39 0.04 -19.36
CA ILE A 168 -6.83 1.14 -20.23
C ILE A 168 -5.70 1.50 -21.21
N LYS A 169 -4.47 1.62 -20.69
CA LYS A 169 -3.28 1.99 -21.48
C LYS A 169 -2.90 0.94 -22.52
N SER A 170 -3.07 -0.35 -22.24
CA SER A 170 -2.77 -1.38 -23.24
C SER A 170 -3.82 -1.43 -24.36
N HIS A 171 -5.07 -1.11 -24.05
CA HIS A 171 -6.18 -1.14 -25.00
C HIS A 171 -6.38 0.21 -25.73
N SER A 172 -5.64 1.26 -25.38
CA SER A 172 -5.74 2.60 -26.01
C SER A 172 -5.37 2.58 -27.50
N SER A 173 -4.41 1.72 -27.87
CA SER A 173 -3.89 1.55 -29.24
C SER A 173 -4.74 0.63 -30.13
N CYS A 174 -5.74 -0.06 -29.58
CA CYS A 174 -6.57 -1.00 -30.34
C CYS A 174 -7.80 -0.30 -30.94
N PRO A 175 -7.94 -0.24 -32.29
CA PRO A 175 -9.02 0.50 -32.95
C PRO A 175 -10.45 0.01 -32.62
N ASN A 176 -10.59 -1.26 -32.19
CA ASN A 176 -11.87 -1.87 -31.83
C ASN A 176 -12.17 -1.87 -30.32
N SER A 177 -11.36 -1.22 -29.50
CA SER A 177 -11.56 -1.21 -28.04
C SER A 177 -12.39 0.00 -27.58
N MET A 178 -13.13 -0.16 -26.47
CA MET A 178 -13.87 0.92 -25.80
C MET A 178 -12.96 2.08 -25.34
N PHE A 179 -11.65 1.85 -25.26
CA PHE A 179 -10.65 2.79 -24.75
C PHE A 179 -9.79 3.41 -25.86
N HIS A 180 -10.15 3.24 -27.13
CA HIS A 180 -9.40 3.79 -28.25
C HIS A 180 -9.24 5.32 -28.14
N GLY A 181 -8.00 5.81 -28.19
CA GLY A 181 -7.69 7.24 -28.01
C GLY A 181 -7.73 7.74 -26.55
N ALA A 182 -7.63 6.82 -25.58
CA ALA A 182 -7.31 7.15 -24.20
C ALA A 182 -5.86 7.66 -24.08
N SER A 183 -5.59 8.49 -23.08
CA SER A 183 -4.26 9.11 -22.91
C SER A 183 -3.21 8.07 -22.51
N ASP A 184 -2.02 8.14 -23.10
CA ASP A 184 -0.89 7.29 -22.68
C ASP A 184 -0.23 7.79 -21.38
N TYR A 185 -0.58 8.99 -20.94
CA TYR A 185 0.00 9.65 -19.79
C TYR A 185 -0.69 9.19 -18.49
N GLU A 186 0.05 8.51 -17.62
CA GLU A 186 -0.54 7.89 -16.43
C GLU A 186 -1.13 8.90 -15.42
N LEU A 187 -0.68 10.17 -15.47
CA LEU A 187 -1.17 11.23 -14.59
C LEU A 187 -2.65 11.57 -14.83
N ASP A 188 -3.16 11.35 -16.04
CA ASP A 188 -4.56 11.62 -16.38
C ASP A 188 -5.53 10.67 -15.66
N TYR A 189 -5.05 9.52 -15.20
CA TYR A 189 -5.85 8.53 -14.48
C TYR A 189 -5.79 8.69 -12.95
N VAL A 190 -4.86 9.50 -12.43
CA VAL A 190 -4.63 9.64 -10.98
C VAL A 190 -5.85 10.21 -10.28
N HIS A 191 -6.47 11.25 -10.85
CA HIS A 191 -7.67 11.84 -10.26
C HIS A 191 -8.86 10.86 -10.23
N ALA A 192 -9.03 10.07 -11.29
CA ALA A 192 -10.05 9.03 -11.33
C ALA A 192 -9.77 7.92 -10.28
N GLN A 193 -8.51 7.49 -10.14
CA GLN A 193 -8.12 6.54 -9.10
C GLN A 193 -8.41 7.10 -7.69
N CYS A 194 -8.01 8.35 -7.41
CA CYS A 194 -8.26 9.03 -6.13
C CYS A 194 -9.76 9.21 -5.84
N SER A 195 -10.58 9.42 -6.86
CA SER A 195 -12.04 9.47 -6.72
C SER A 195 -12.61 8.12 -6.30
N GLY A 196 -12.11 7.01 -6.86
CA GLY A 196 -12.45 5.66 -6.41
C GLY A 196 -12.06 5.40 -4.95
N ILE A 197 -10.88 5.88 -4.52
CA ILE A 197 -10.42 5.80 -3.12
C ILE A 197 -11.40 6.50 -2.19
N PHE A 198 -11.80 7.73 -2.51
CA PHE A 198 -12.66 8.53 -1.66
C PHE A 198 -14.09 7.99 -1.55
N VAL A 199 -14.68 7.58 -2.68
CA VAL A 199 -16.03 6.97 -2.69
C VAL A 199 -16.04 5.71 -1.83
N THR A 200 -15.07 4.82 -2.04
CA THR A 200 -14.98 3.56 -1.29
C THR A 200 -14.77 3.80 0.21
N SER A 201 -13.88 4.73 0.57
CA SER A 201 -13.63 5.12 1.95
C SER A 201 -14.88 5.72 2.61
N THR A 202 -15.66 6.50 1.87
CA THR A 202 -16.94 7.07 2.32
C THR A 202 -17.98 5.98 2.56
N VAL A 203 -18.07 4.99 1.67
CA VAL A 203 -18.94 3.81 1.86
C VAL A 203 -18.56 3.04 3.13
N TYR A 204 -17.27 2.77 3.34
CA TYR A 204 -16.81 2.10 4.57
C TYR A 204 -17.09 2.90 5.83
N PHE A 205 -16.93 4.23 5.77
CA PHE A 205 -17.28 5.09 6.89
C PHE A 205 -18.78 5.12 7.15
N ALA A 206 -19.62 5.14 6.11
CA ALA A 206 -21.08 5.06 6.22
C ALA A 206 -21.53 3.74 6.85
N ILE A 207 -20.97 2.60 6.40
CA ILE A 207 -21.23 1.27 6.99
C ILE A 207 -20.82 1.27 8.47
N TYR A 208 -19.67 1.86 8.80
CA TYR A 208 -19.21 1.98 10.19
C TYR A 208 -20.17 2.82 11.06
N CYS A 209 -20.66 3.95 10.53
CA CYS A 209 -21.63 4.80 11.21
C CYS A 209 -22.97 4.08 11.43
N ALA A 210 -23.45 3.33 10.43
CA ALA A 210 -24.66 2.52 10.53
C ALA A 210 -24.51 1.41 11.57
N ALA A 211 -23.41 0.65 11.54
CA ALA A 211 -23.11 -0.39 12.51
C ALA A 211 -22.97 0.13 13.95
N MET A 212 -22.56 1.40 14.11
CA MET A 212 -22.45 2.08 15.40
C MET A 212 -23.74 2.80 15.82
N ASN A 213 -24.88 2.54 15.16
CA ASN A 213 -26.17 3.18 15.43
C ASN A 213 -26.06 4.72 15.50
N ASN A 214 -25.35 5.30 14.53
CA ASN A 214 -25.12 6.74 14.39
C ASN A 214 -24.41 7.42 15.59
N ARG A 215 -23.68 6.65 16.41
CA ARG A 215 -22.74 7.17 17.43
C ARG A 215 -21.30 6.78 17.11
N PRO A 216 -20.74 7.20 15.96
CA PRO A 216 -19.37 6.86 15.59
C PRO A 216 -18.36 7.50 16.55
N ARG A 217 -17.27 6.79 16.81
CA ARG A 217 -16.16 7.31 17.62
C ARG A 217 -15.26 8.16 16.74
N VAL A 218 -15.42 9.47 16.85
CA VAL A 218 -14.65 10.47 16.10
C VAL A 218 -13.65 11.11 17.04
N TYR A 219 -12.37 11.05 16.67
CA TYR A 219 -11.29 11.66 17.44
C TYR A 219 -10.74 12.86 16.65
N SER A 220 -11.04 14.08 17.07
CA SER A 220 -10.62 15.28 16.33
C SER A 220 -9.10 15.43 16.25
N ARG A 221 -8.35 14.90 17.23
CA ARG A 221 -6.88 14.93 17.25
C ARG A 221 -6.23 14.18 16.08
N VAL A 222 -6.94 13.23 15.44
CA VAL A 222 -6.40 12.48 14.28
C VAL A 222 -6.65 13.17 12.94
N VAL A 223 -7.41 14.26 12.90
CA VAL A 223 -7.76 14.97 11.66
C VAL A 223 -6.52 15.57 11.00
N LEU A 224 -5.73 16.33 11.76
CA LEU A 224 -4.54 16.99 11.23
C LEU A 224 -3.47 16.00 10.73
N PRO A 225 -3.10 14.94 11.50
CA PRO A 225 -2.24 13.88 10.97
C PRO A 225 -2.81 13.21 9.71
N GLY A 226 -4.12 12.96 9.66
CA GLY A 226 -4.77 12.38 8.48
C GLY A 226 -4.65 13.24 7.23
N ILE A 227 -4.85 14.55 7.36
CA ILE A 227 -4.71 15.51 6.25
C ILE A 227 -3.26 15.56 5.76
N LEU A 228 -2.29 15.66 6.68
CA LEU A 228 -0.86 15.69 6.33
C LEU A 228 -0.41 14.40 5.65
N SER A 229 -0.82 13.24 6.16
CA SER A 229 -0.53 11.96 5.51
C SER A 229 -1.15 11.88 4.11
N GLY A 230 -2.37 12.40 3.92
CA GLY A 230 -3.05 12.39 2.62
C GLY A 230 -2.34 13.26 1.59
N LEU A 231 -1.92 14.46 1.99
CA LEU A 231 -1.08 15.35 1.19
C LEU A 231 0.22 14.66 0.75
N MET A 232 0.95 14.08 1.71
CA MET A 232 2.21 13.38 1.45
C MET A 232 2.02 12.20 0.49
N TRP A 233 0.96 11.41 0.70
CA TRP A 233 0.66 10.27 -0.16
C TRP A 233 0.35 10.70 -1.59
N THR A 234 -0.51 11.70 -1.77
CA THR A 234 -0.85 12.17 -3.12
C THR A 234 0.35 12.72 -3.86
N LEU A 235 1.18 13.57 -3.23
CA LEU A 235 2.41 14.07 -3.84
C LEU A 235 3.36 12.94 -4.25
N ALA A 236 3.53 11.94 -3.38
CA ALA A 236 4.35 10.77 -3.69
C ALA A 236 3.77 9.96 -4.86
N THR A 237 2.45 9.78 -4.93
CA THR A 237 1.77 9.07 -6.01
C THR A 237 1.92 9.80 -7.35
N TYR A 238 1.74 11.13 -7.41
CA TYR A 238 2.02 11.90 -8.64
C TYR A 238 3.49 11.76 -9.08
N SER A 239 4.42 11.81 -8.13
CA SER A 239 5.86 11.64 -8.41
C SER A 239 6.18 10.23 -8.92
N TRP A 240 5.51 9.21 -8.39
CA TRP A 240 5.63 7.82 -8.84
C TRP A 240 5.13 7.65 -10.27
N PHE A 241 3.91 8.10 -10.57
CA PHE A 241 3.36 8.00 -11.92
C PHE A 241 4.18 8.80 -12.95
N LEU A 242 4.74 9.95 -12.55
CA LEU A 242 5.69 10.68 -13.39
C LEU A 242 6.94 9.85 -13.68
N ALA A 243 7.52 9.19 -12.68
CA ALA A 243 8.68 8.31 -12.85
C ALA A 243 8.37 7.07 -13.72
N ASN A 244 7.16 6.51 -13.66
CA ASN A 244 6.73 5.41 -14.54
C ASN A 244 6.81 5.81 -16.02
N ASN A 245 6.42 7.04 -16.36
CA ASN A 245 6.48 7.53 -17.74
C ASN A 245 7.91 7.59 -18.30
N TYR A 246 8.93 7.86 -17.45
CA TYR A 246 10.33 7.96 -17.89
C TYR A 246 11.13 6.66 -17.81
N LEU A 247 10.92 5.83 -16.78
CA LEU A 247 11.75 4.64 -16.49
C LEU A 247 11.05 3.29 -16.84
N SER A 248 9.76 3.33 -17.20
CA SER A 248 8.84 2.19 -17.24
C SER A 248 8.48 1.65 -15.86
N PRO A 249 7.23 1.18 -15.66
CA PRO A 249 6.80 0.57 -14.40
C PRO A 249 7.69 -0.59 -13.92
N VAL A 250 8.28 -1.39 -14.82
CA VAL A 250 9.18 -2.52 -14.45
C VAL A 250 10.43 -2.06 -13.67
N ILE A 251 10.92 -0.84 -13.89
CA ILE A 251 12.05 -0.27 -13.12
C ILE A 251 11.52 0.46 -11.89
N THR A 252 10.49 1.30 -12.06
CA THR A 252 10.02 2.20 -11.01
C THR A 252 9.37 1.44 -9.84
N PHE A 253 8.63 0.35 -10.10
CA PHE A 253 7.99 -0.45 -9.05
C PHE A 253 8.99 -1.00 -8.01
N PRO A 254 10.05 -1.76 -8.40
CA PRO A 254 11.10 -2.21 -7.49
C PRO A 254 11.76 -1.09 -6.68
N ILE A 255 12.07 0.04 -7.34
CA ILE A 255 12.77 1.17 -6.70
C ILE A 255 11.90 1.81 -5.62
N VAL A 256 10.65 2.16 -5.95
CA VAL A 256 9.73 2.81 -5.01
C VAL A 256 9.45 1.89 -3.82
N ASN A 257 9.17 0.61 -4.08
CA ASN A 257 8.82 -0.31 -3.01
C ASN A 257 9.99 -0.58 -2.06
N THR A 258 11.19 -0.74 -2.61
CA THR A 258 12.39 -0.95 -1.79
C THR A 258 12.77 0.31 -1.02
N GLY A 259 12.60 1.48 -1.64
CA GLY A 259 12.86 2.78 -1.02
C GLY A 259 11.96 3.04 0.19
N TYR A 260 10.63 2.95 0.05
CA TYR A 260 9.75 3.14 1.21
C TYR A 260 9.92 2.00 2.23
N GLY A 261 10.16 0.78 1.77
CA GLY A 261 10.41 -0.38 2.65
C GLY A 261 11.63 -0.14 3.54
N LEU A 262 12.71 0.43 2.99
CA LEU A 262 13.91 0.82 3.74
C LEU A 262 13.60 1.87 4.80
N VAL A 263 12.89 2.94 4.42
CA VAL A 263 12.56 4.03 5.34
C VAL A 263 11.66 3.52 6.47
N ALA A 264 10.65 2.71 6.17
CA ALA A 264 9.78 2.10 7.16
C ALA A 264 10.53 1.13 8.08
N ALA A 265 11.44 0.34 7.51
CA ALA A 265 12.32 -0.57 8.24
C ALA A 265 13.23 0.17 9.24
N LEU A 266 13.90 1.23 8.77
CA LEU A 266 14.75 2.08 9.62
C LEU A 266 13.92 2.77 10.70
N TRP A 267 12.75 3.30 10.36
CA TRP A 267 11.88 3.97 11.33
C TRP A 267 11.34 3.00 12.39
N GLY A 268 10.87 1.81 11.97
CA GLY A 268 10.41 0.75 12.88
C GLY A 268 11.51 0.26 13.83
N THR A 269 12.75 0.17 13.34
CA THR A 269 13.89 -0.30 14.14
C THR A 269 14.45 0.79 15.07
N LEU A 270 14.65 2.01 14.57
CA LEU A 270 15.33 3.09 15.31
C LEU A 270 14.39 3.82 16.27
N VAL A 271 13.18 4.17 15.80
CA VAL A 271 12.23 5.02 16.55
C VAL A 271 11.32 4.16 17.41
N PHE A 272 10.62 3.20 16.78
CA PHE A 272 9.67 2.36 17.50
C PHE A 272 10.31 1.17 18.23
N ARG A 273 11.58 0.86 17.92
CA ARG A 273 12.32 -0.25 18.53
C ARG A 273 11.54 -1.57 18.50
N GLU A 274 10.79 -1.80 17.41
CA GLU A 274 9.90 -2.95 17.22
C GLU A 274 10.65 -4.28 17.11
N ILE A 275 11.92 -4.22 16.70
CA ILE A 275 12.78 -5.38 16.48
C ILE A 275 13.83 -5.40 17.59
N LYS A 276 13.62 -6.25 18.60
CA LYS A 276 14.56 -6.44 19.71
C LYS A 276 15.39 -7.71 19.51
N GLY A 277 16.67 -7.62 19.90
CA GLY A 277 17.63 -8.72 19.85
C GLY A 277 18.47 -8.77 18.57
N LEU A 278 19.77 -9.05 18.71
CA LEU A 278 20.74 -9.10 17.62
C LEU A 278 20.34 -10.09 16.52
N VAL A 279 19.84 -11.27 16.90
CA VAL A 279 19.43 -12.30 15.94
C VAL A 279 18.26 -11.83 15.08
N ASN A 280 17.23 -11.21 15.66
CA ASN A 280 16.09 -10.70 14.90
C ASN A 280 16.50 -9.54 13.98
N CYS A 281 17.39 -8.66 14.46
CA CYS A 281 17.95 -7.58 13.66
C CYS A 281 18.77 -8.11 12.46
N LEU A 282 19.59 -9.15 12.67
CA LEU A 282 20.35 -9.80 11.61
C LEU A 282 19.43 -10.46 10.58
N ILE A 283 18.40 -11.20 11.02
CA ILE A 283 17.43 -11.84 10.10
C ILE A 283 16.67 -10.78 9.30
N PHE A 284 16.26 -9.68 9.95
CA PHE A 284 15.57 -8.59 9.27
C PHE A 284 16.46 -7.87 8.26
N THR A 285 17.71 -7.58 8.63
CA THR A 285 18.72 -6.99 7.73
C THR A 285 18.99 -7.92 6.55
N LEU A 286 19.14 -9.22 6.80
CA LEU A 286 19.32 -10.23 5.75
C LEU A 286 18.12 -10.24 4.78
N ALA A 287 16.90 -10.30 5.31
CA ALA A 287 15.68 -10.28 4.50
C ALA A 287 15.60 -9.02 3.64
N PHE A 288 15.98 -7.87 4.20
CA PHE A 288 16.02 -6.61 3.48
C PHE A 288 17.10 -6.58 2.38
N CYS A 289 18.31 -7.09 2.64
CA CYS A 289 19.33 -7.28 1.61
C CYS A 289 18.87 -8.20 0.48
N VAL A 290 18.08 -9.23 0.80
CA VAL A 290 17.48 -10.11 -0.21
C VAL A 290 16.44 -9.36 -1.07
N VAL A 291 15.57 -8.52 -0.49
CA VAL A 291 14.65 -7.65 -1.27
C VAL A 291 15.42 -6.71 -2.20
N LEU A 292 16.45 -6.05 -1.66
CA LEU A 292 17.30 -5.12 -2.42
C LEU A 292 17.94 -5.82 -3.60
N THR A 293 18.52 -6.99 -3.37
CA THR A 293 19.15 -7.79 -4.43
C THR A 293 18.13 -8.22 -5.46
N GLY A 294 16.95 -8.71 -5.05
CA GLY A 294 15.87 -9.08 -5.95
C GLY A 294 15.41 -7.91 -6.82
N SER A 295 15.26 -6.73 -6.21
CA SER A 295 14.85 -5.50 -6.90
C SER A 295 15.90 -5.02 -7.90
N LEU A 296 17.18 -5.05 -7.53
CA LEU A 296 18.29 -4.73 -8.44
C LEU A 296 18.34 -5.69 -9.62
N LEU A 297 18.14 -7.00 -9.39
CA LEU A 297 18.10 -7.99 -10.47
C LEU A 297 16.92 -7.74 -11.41
N THR A 298 15.73 -7.39 -10.90
CA THR A 298 14.59 -7.01 -11.74
C THR A 298 14.88 -5.76 -12.57
N VAL A 299 15.52 -4.73 -11.98
CA VAL A 299 15.91 -3.52 -12.74
C VAL A 299 16.94 -3.84 -13.82
N LEU A 300 17.99 -4.60 -13.47
CA LEU A 300 19.04 -5.02 -14.41
C LEU A 300 18.52 -5.95 -15.50
N SER A 301 17.42 -6.67 -15.27
CA SER A 301 16.87 -7.58 -16.27
C SER A 301 16.40 -6.88 -17.56
N LYS A 302 16.07 -5.59 -17.46
CA LYS A 302 15.60 -4.77 -18.58
C LYS A 302 16.74 -4.31 -19.50
N PHE A 303 17.99 -4.32 -19.02
CA PHE A 303 19.19 -3.94 -19.76
C PHE A 303 19.97 -5.17 -20.27
#